data_AF-A0A1Y2EJ55-F1
#
_entry.id   AF-A0A1Y2EJ55-F1
#
_cell.length_a   1.000
_cell.length_b   1.000
_cell.length_c   1.000
_cell.angle_alpha   90.00
_cell.angle_beta   90.00
_cell.angle_gamma   90.00
#
_symmetry.space_group_name_H-M   'P 1'
#
loop_
_entity.id
_entity.type
_entity.pdbx_description
1 polymer ?
#
loop_
_entity_poly.entity_id
_entity_poly.type
_entity_poly.pdbx_seq_one_letter_code
_entity_poly.pdbx_strand_id
1 'polypeptide(L)'
;MDRNLNELLKWGIENSTEPIPTTAAEAQQANPSPNGLNQEILAALMGGPSDADLMKAAVENITSSDPEITLESKLIAFDNLEQLIESLDNANLLAKLGLWTPLLELLGHDEAELRLMAAWCIGTAVQNNEPCQERLVALGGVERLCAMALGDRAAETKDVRRKAVYALSSACRNYQPAMDVLSSELAKREGKTAETGQVDATNMDAVDVVINGLREKALSA
;
A
#
# COMPACT_ATOMS: atom_id res chain seq x y z
N MET A 1 -23.72 -12.88 19.84
CA MET A 1 -23.53 -12.12 21.10
C MET A 1 -22.09 -12.33 21.50
N ASP A 2 -21.26 -11.30 21.35
CA ASP A 2 -19.82 -11.39 21.56
C ASP A 2 -19.51 -11.59 23.03
N ARG A 3 -18.98 -12.77 23.36
CA ARG A 3 -18.57 -13.17 24.70
C ARG A 3 -17.63 -12.14 25.35
N ASN A 4 -16.76 -11.53 24.55
CA ASN A 4 -15.79 -10.53 24.98
C ASN A 4 -16.46 -9.22 25.43
N LEU A 5 -17.58 -8.84 24.82
CA LEU A 5 -18.32 -7.63 25.21
C LEU A 5 -19.00 -7.81 26.58
N ASN A 6 -19.47 -9.02 26.88
CA ASN A 6 -20.07 -9.35 28.17
C ASN A 6 -19.03 -9.39 29.30
N GLU A 7 -17.80 -9.83 29.02
CA GLU A 7 -16.70 -9.81 29.99
C GLU A 7 -16.21 -8.38 30.24
N LEU A 8 -16.15 -7.52 29.20
CA LEU A 8 -15.89 -6.08 29.32
C LEU A 8 -16.93 -5.35 30.17
N LEU A 9 -18.21 -5.63 29.95
CA LEU A 9 -19.29 -5.03 30.74
C LEU A 9 -19.21 -5.45 32.21
N LYS A 10 -18.92 -6.72 32.49
CA LYS A 10 -18.72 -7.20 33.87
C LYS A 10 -17.54 -6.50 34.54
N TRP A 11 -16.39 -6.43 33.85
CA TRP A 11 -15.21 -5.74 34.35
C TRP A 11 -15.47 -4.25 34.61
N GLY A 12 -16.15 -3.57 33.68
CA GLY A 12 -16.52 -2.15 33.84
C GLY A 12 -17.43 -1.92 35.04
N ILE A 13 -18.40 -2.79 35.29
CA ILE A 13 -19.29 -2.72 36.46
C ILE A 13 -18.49 -2.94 37.76
N GLU A 14 -17.59 -3.92 37.79
CA GLU A 14 -16.77 -4.25 38.96
C GLU A 14 -15.81 -3.11 39.36
N ASN A 15 -15.31 -2.34 38.39
CA ASN A 15 -14.33 -1.26 38.62
C ASN A 15 -14.96 0.15 38.65
N SER A 16 -16.26 0.29 38.35
CA SER A 16 -16.97 1.58 38.43
C SER A 16 -17.41 1.96 39.85
N THR A 17 -17.27 1.05 40.81
CA THR A 17 -17.71 1.22 42.20
C THR A 17 -16.55 1.05 43.17
N GLU A 18 -15.47 1.81 43.01
CA GLU A 18 -14.53 1.98 44.12
C GLU A 18 -14.94 3.20 44.97
N PRO A 19 -15.03 3.06 46.31
CA PRO A 19 -15.18 4.22 47.19
C PRO A 19 -13.93 5.09 47.06
N ILE A 20 -14.13 6.40 46.96
CA ILE A 20 -13.03 7.38 46.98
C ILE A 20 -12.26 7.19 48.30
N PRO A 21 -10.96 6.82 48.28
CA PRO A 21 -10.22 6.57 49.51
C PRO A 21 -10.12 7.87 50.32
N THR A 22 -10.52 7.81 51.59
CA THR A 22 -10.52 8.98 52.47
C THR A 22 -9.24 9.09 53.29
N THR A 23 -8.38 8.05 53.26
CA THR A 23 -7.08 8.06 53.92
C THR A 23 -5.95 7.53 53.03
N ALA A 24 -4.73 8.03 53.25
CA ALA A 24 -3.54 7.65 52.47
C ALA A 24 -3.16 6.15 52.61
N ALA A 25 -3.59 5.49 53.69
CA ALA A 25 -3.35 4.05 53.91
C ALA A 25 -4.26 3.16 53.03
N GLU A 26 -5.45 3.64 52.67
CA GLU A 26 -6.40 2.92 51.80
C GLU A 26 -5.97 3.00 50.32
N ALA A 27 -5.40 4.13 49.91
CA ALA A 27 -4.88 4.33 48.56
C ALA A 27 -3.70 3.40 48.20
N GLN A 28 -2.97 2.88 49.19
CA GLN A 28 -1.86 1.95 48.98
C GLN A 28 -2.30 0.49 48.83
N GLN A 29 -3.52 0.14 49.26
CA GLN A 29 -4.11 -1.20 49.13
C GLN A 29 -5.04 -1.35 47.91
N ALA A 30 -5.51 -0.23 47.34
CA ALA A 30 -6.34 -0.18 46.13
C ALA A 30 -5.50 -0.25 44.83
N ASN A 31 -4.46 -1.09 44.80
CA ASN A 31 -3.83 -1.48 43.54
C ASN A 31 -4.33 -2.89 43.20
N PRO A 32 -5.49 -3.03 42.54
CA PRO A 32 -5.84 -4.31 41.95
C PRO A 32 -4.79 -4.60 40.87
N SER A 33 -3.94 -5.58 41.12
CA SER A 33 -3.13 -6.18 40.05
C SER A 33 -4.05 -6.46 38.86
N PRO A 34 -3.69 -6.08 37.62
CA PRO A 34 -4.55 -6.18 36.45
C PRO A 34 -4.60 -7.64 35.97
N ASN A 35 -4.99 -8.57 36.83
CA ASN A 35 -5.00 -10.00 36.56
C ASN A 35 -6.26 -10.48 35.81
N GLY A 36 -7.02 -9.56 35.21
CA GLY A 36 -8.27 -9.87 34.49
C GLY A 36 -8.36 -9.31 33.07
N LEU A 37 -7.43 -8.45 32.65
CA LEU A 37 -7.40 -7.86 31.32
C LEU A 37 -6.52 -8.75 30.41
N ASN A 38 -7.11 -9.78 29.80
CA ASN A 38 -6.39 -10.52 28.76
C ASN A 38 -6.19 -9.64 27.52
N GLN A 39 -5.25 -10.01 26.65
CA GLN A 39 -4.90 -9.22 25.46
C GLN A 39 -6.09 -8.99 24.51
N GLU A 40 -7.05 -9.93 24.48
CA GLU A 40 -8.26 -9.86 23.65
C GLU A 40 -9.31 -8.87 24.19
N ILE A 41 -9.48 -8.79 25.51
CA ILE A 41 -10.34 -7.82 26.20
C ILE A 41 -9.74 -6.42 26.07
N LEU A 42 -8.41 -6.29 26.18
CA LEU A 42 -7.71 -5.04 25.91
C LEU A 42 -7.87 -4.63 24.44
N ALA A 43 -7.75 -5.53 23.49
CA ALA A 43 -7.99 -5.23 22.08
C ALA A 43 -9.46 -4.86 21.80
N ALA A 44 -10.42 -5.53 22.44
CA ALA A 44 -11.83 -5.18 22.32
C ALA A 44 -12.16 -3.83 22.98
N LEU A 45 -11.47 -3.46 24.06
CA LEU A 45 -11.59 -2.16 24.74
C LEU A 45 -10.93 -1.02 23.96
N MET A 46 -9.78 -1.30 23.34
CA MET A 46 -8.98 -0.33 22.59
C MET A 46 -9.42 -0.18 21.12
N GLY A 47 -10.40 -0.98 20.68
CA GLY A 47 -10.70 -1.18 19.27
C GLY A 47 -9.70 -2.16 18.64
N GLY A 48 -10.15 -2.92 17.64
CA GLY A 48 -9.27 -3.81 16.87
C GLY A 48 -8.07 -3.07 16.25
N PRO A 49 -7.14 -3.80 15.60
CA PRO A 49 -5.98 -3.18 14.98
C PRO A 49 -6.39 -2.01 14.09
N SER A 50 -5.64 -0.90 14.17
CA SER A 50 -5.88 0.24 13.29
C SER A 50 -5.55 -0.12 11.83
N ASP A 51 -6.09 0.62 10.86
CA ASP A 51 -5.72 0.45 9.45
C ASP A 51 -4.20 0.55 9.26
N ALA A 52 -3.52 1.44 10.00
CA ALA A 52 -2.07 1.54 9.98
C ALA A 52 -1.37 0.25 10.46
N ASP A 53 -1.92 -0.41 11.48
CA ASP A 53 -1.40 -1.70 11.98
C ASP A 53 -1.64 -2.82 10.98
N LEU A 54 -2.82 -2.86 10.37
CA LEU A 54 -3.15 -3.82 9.32
C LEU A 54 -2.26 -3.65 8.08
N MET A 55 -2.01 -2.41 7.64
CA MET A 55 -1.11 -2.11 6.52
C MET A 55 0.33 -2.56 6.80
N LYS A 56 0.85 -2.29 8.01
CA LYS A 56 2.19 -2.73 8.42
C LYS A 56 2.28 -4.26 8.42
N ALA A 57 1.30 -4.94 9.02
CA ALA A 57 1.24 -6.40 9.07
C ALA A 57 1.14 -7.02 7.67
N ALA A 58 0.39 -6.41 6.75
CA ALA A 58 0.31 -6.87 5.37
C ALA A 58 1.68 -6.79 4.68
N VAL A 59 2.37 -5.65 4.74
CA VAL A 59 3.68 -5.47 4.11
C VAL A 59 4.75 -6.37 4.75
N GLU A 60 4.70 -6.57 6.06
CA GLU A 60 5.56 -7.54 6.77
C GLU A 60 5.37 -8.96 6.23
N ASN A 61 4.13 -9.43 6.11
CA ASN A 61 3.83 -10.74 5.54
C ASN A 61 4.31 -10.87 4.08
N ILE A 62 4.04 -9.86 3.26
CA ILE A 62 4.44 -9.83 1.84
C ILE A 62 5.97 -9.95 1.70
N THR A 63 6.71 -9.21 2.52
CA THR A 63 8.18 -9.12 2.43
C THR A 63 8.92 -10.15 3.28
N SER A 64 8.21 -11.00 4.02
CA SER A 64 8.82 -12.01 4.87
C SER A 64 9.67 -13.01 4.08
N SER A 65 10.83 -13.34 4.62
CA SER A 65 11.70 -14.42 4.14
C SER A 65 11.42 -15.77 4.81
N ASP A 66 10.40 -15.85 5.67
CA ASP A 66 10.00 -17.09 6.34
C ASP A 66 9.42 -18.10 5.34
N PRO A 67 10.00 -19.31 5.19
CA PRO A 67 9.49 -20.36 4.32
C PRO A 67 8.06 -20.82 4.63
N GLU A 68 7.59 -20.66 5.87
CA GLU A 68 6.23 -21.03 6.27
C GLU A 68 5.18 -20.03 5.73
N ILE A 69 5.61 -18.81 5.37
CA ILE A 69 4.75 -17.82 4.72
C ILE A 69 4.73 -18.09 3.22
N THR A 70 3.72 -18.86 2.82
CA THR A 70 3.53 -19.29 1.43
C THR A 70 3.26 -18.12 0.47
N LEU A 71 3.47 -18.35 -0.82
CA LEU A 71 3.08 -17.38 -1.86
C LEU A 71 1.60 -17.01 -1.76
N GLU A 72 0.71 -17.98 -1.55
CA GLU A 72 -0.74 -17.73 -1.40
C GLU A 72 -1.03 -16.77 -0.23
N SER A 73 -0.37 -16.98 0.91
CA SER A 73 -0.49 -16.09 2.08
C SER A 73 -0.02 -14.66 1.77
N LYS A 74 1.04 -14.50 0.98
CA LYS A 74 1.53 -13.20 0.53
C LYS A 74 0.55 -12.52 -0.43
N LEU A 75 -0.09 -13.27 -1.32
CA LEU A 75 -1.09 -12.73 -2.24
C LEU A 75 -2.35 -12.27 -1.48
N ILE A 76 -2.80 -13.03 -0.48
CA ILE A 76 -3.89 -12.61 0.42
C ILE A 76 -3.51 -11.32 1.18
N ALA A 77 -2.27 -11.23 1.68
CA ALA A 77 -1.79 -10.02 2.34
C ALA A 77 -1.75 -8.81 1.39
N PHE A 78 -1.39 -9.03 0.13
CA PHE A 78 -1.48 -8.02 -0.92
C PHE A 78 -2.92 -7.57 -1.18
N ASP A 79 -3.87 -8.49 -1.32
CA ASP A 79 -5.29 -8.17 -1.51
C ASP A 79 -5.85 -7.35 -0.34
N ASN A 80 -5.48 -7.71 0.89
CA ASN A 80 -5.86 -6.96 2.10
C ASN A 80 -5.26 -5.54 2.10
N LEU A 81 -3.99 -5.41 1.71
CA LEU A 81 -3.34 -4.10 1.59
C LEU A 81 -4.00 -3.24 0.52
N GLU A 82 -4.31 -3.84 -0.65
CA GLU A 82 -4.91 -3.15 -1.79
C GLU A 82 -6.28 -2.57 -1.42
N GLN A 83 -7.13 -3.34 -0.73
CA GLN A 83 -8.42 -2.86 -0.20
C GLN A 83 -8.26 -1.69 0.78
N LEU A 84 -7.27 -1.76 1.68
CA LEU A 84 -7.04 -0.67 2.64
C LEU A 84 -6.64 0.63 1.94
N ILE A 85 -5.81 0.56 0.91
CA ILE A 85 -5.28 1.73 0.20
C ILE A 85 -6.21 2.24 -0.93
N GLU A 86 -7.37 1.62 -1.15
CA GLU A 86 -8.46 2.26 -1.91
C GLU A 86 -8.94 3.56 -1.23
N SER A 87 -8.79 3.65 0.10
CA SER A 87 -8.95 4.89 0.85
C SER A 87 -7.73 5.80 0.66
N LEU A 88 -7.96 7.03 0.19
CA LEU A 88 -6.90 8.04 0.02
C LEU A 88 -6.17 8.35 1.33
N ASP A 89 -6.87 8.34 2.47
CA ASP A 89 -6.26 8.58 3.78
C ASP A 89 -5.25 7.49 4.12
N ASN A 90 -5.61 6.22 3.88
CA ASN A 90 -4.73 5.08 4.10
C ASN A 90 -3.60 5.03 3.07
N ALA A 91 -3.86 5.30 1.79
CA ALA A 91 -2.81 5.41 0.79
C ALA A 91 -1.75 6.45 1.20
N ASN A 92 -2.18 7.59 1.74
CA ASN A 92 -1.28 8.63 2.23
C ASN A 92 -0.49 8.22 3.49
N LEU A 93 -0.95 7.22 4.25
CA LEU A 93 -0.18 6.62 5.35
C LEU A 93 1.03 5.81 4.86
N LEU A 94 1.03 5.29 3.63
CA LEU A 94 2.17 4.52 3.09
C LEU A 94 3.49 5.28 3.23
N ALA A 95 3.49 6.60 3.02
CA ALA A 95 4.68 7.45 3.17
C ALA A 95 5.11 7.57 4.64
N LYS A 96 4.16 7.83 5.54
CA LYS A 96 4.41 8.00 6.97
C LYS A 96 4.87 6.70 7.65
N LEU A 97 4.38 5.57 7.16
CA LEU A 97 4.69 4.23 7.65
C LEU A 97 5.95 3.63 7.00
N GLY A 98 6.57 4.32 6.03
CA GLY A 98 7.76 3.83 5.34
C GLY A 98 7.52 2.65 4.39
N LEU A 99 6.28 2.44 3.95
CA LEU A 99 5.86 1.26 3.18
C LEU A 99 6.08 1.38 1.66
N TRP A 100 6.41 2.57 1.16
CA TRP A 100 6.69 2.77 -0.26
C TRP A 100 7.92 2.01 -0.76
N THR A 101 9.02 2.06 -0.02
CA THR A 101 10.28 1.41 -0.40
C THR A 101 10.11 -0.10 -0.59
N PRO A 102 9.57 -0.87 0.40
CA PRO A 102 9.36 -2.30 0.22
C PRO A 102 8.41 -2.62 -0.94
N LEU A 103 7.34 -1.83 -1.14
CA LEU A 103 6.44 -2.02 -2.30
C LEU A 103 7.15 -1.81 -3.64
N LEU A 104 8.01 -0.79 -3.75
CA LEU A 104 8.76 -0.52 -4.97
C LEU A 104 9.88 -1.53 -5.25
N GLU A 105 10.44 -2.15 -4.22
CA GLU A 105 11.41 -3.25 -4.36
C GLU A 105 10.75 -4.51 -4.93
N LEU A 106 9.48 -4.77 -4.58
CA LEU A 106 8.72 -5.91 -5.09
C LEU A 106 8.43 -5.85 -6.59
N LEU A 107 8.51 -4.68 -7.22
CA LEU A 107 8.48 -4.57 -8.69
C LEU A 107 9.63 -5.33 -9.38
N GLY A 108 10.72 -5.58 -8.66
CA GLY A 108 11.88 -6.36 -9.12
C GLY A 108 11.90 -7.81 -8.64
N HIS A 109 10.88 -8.27 -7.91
CA HIS A 109 10.86 -9.61 -7.31
C HIS A 109 10.91 -10.73 -8.36
N ASP A 110 11.45 -11.89 -8.03
CA ASP A 110 11.57 -13.03 -8.96
C ASP A 110 10.21 -13.62 -9.36
N GLU A 111 9.30 -13.71 -8.40
CA GLU A 111 7.92 -14.15 -8.64
C GLU A 111 7.05 -13.09 -9.33
N ALA A 112 6.44 -13.49 -10.45
CA ALA A 112 5.65 -12.63 -11.31
C ALA A 112 4.39 -12.10 -10.60
N GLU A 113 3.74 -12.95 -9.80
CA GLU A 113 2.53 -12.62 -9.07
C GLU A 113 2.79 -11.51 -8.03
N LEU A 114 3.96 -11.52 -7.36
CA LEU A 114 4.32 -10.45 -6.43
C LEU A 114 4.62 -9.14 -7.16
N ARG A 115 5.29 -9.20 -8.32
CA ARG A 115 5.48 -8.00 -9.17
C ARG A 115 4.13 -7.42 -9.59
N LEU A 116 3.21 -8.27 -10.04
CA LEU A 116 1.86 -7.87 -10.46
C LEU A 116 1.12 -7.18 -9.32
N MET A 117 1.08 -7.79 -8.13
CA MET A 117 0.36 -7.22 -6.98
C MET A 117 1.00 -5.94 -6.47
N ALA A 118 2.33 -5.82 -6.49
CA ALA A 118 3.03 -4.58 -6.16
C ALA A 118 2.64 -3.44 -7.12
N ALA A 119 2.65 -3.70 -8.43
CA ALA A 119 2.21 -2.72 -9.42
C ALA A 119 0.73 -2.34 -9.25
N TRP A 120 -0.11 -3.30 -8.86
CA TRP A 120 -1.52 -3.01 -8.55
C TRP A 120 -1.63 -2.08 -7.35
N CYS A 121 -1.07 -2.43 -6.19
CA CYS A 121 -1.14 -1.60 -4.99
C CYS A 121 -0.62 -0.18 -5.23
N ILE A 122 0.51 -0.06 -5.94
CA ILE A 122 1.06 1.25 -6.32
C ILE A 122 0.08 2.02 -7.21
N GLY A 123 -0.50 1.36 -8.22
CA GLY A 123 -1.47 1.98 -9.12
C GLY A 123 -2.75 2.43 -8.42
N THR A 124 -3.22 1.69 -7.42
CA THR A 124 -4.36 2.07 -6.57
C THR A 124 -3.99 3.28 -5.70
N ALA A 125 -2.85 3.23 -5.00
CA ALA A 125 -2.43 4.29 -4.08
C ALA A 125 -2.26 5.67 -4.76
N VAL A 126 -1.78 5.70 -6.01
CA VAL A 126 -1.54 6.96 -6.76
C VAL A 126 -2.75 7.44 -7.57
N GLN A 127 -3.81 6.64 -7.70
CA GLN A 127 -4.95 7.00 -8.55
C GLN A 127 -5.66 8.24 -8.01
N ASN A 128 -5.62 9.34 -8.78
CA ASN A 128 -6.18 10.63 -8.39
C ASN A 128 -5.67 11.11 -7.01
N ASN A 129 -4.41 10.81 -6.68
CA ASN A 129 -3.82 11.08 -5.36
C ASN A 129 -2.45 11.73 -5.50
N GLU A 130 -2.42 13.06 -5.62
CA GLU A 130 -1.21 13.86 -5.87
C GLU A 130 -0.08 13.60 -4.84
N PRO A 131 -0.31 13.55 -3.51
CA PRO A 131 0.74 13.20 -2.55
C PRO A 131 1.41 11.84 -2.82
N CYS A 132 0.63 10.83 -3.21
CA CYS A 132 1.16 9.51 -3.57
C CYS A 132 1.86 9.53 -4.93
N GLN A 133 1.35 10.28 -5.91
CA GLN A 133 2.01 10.48 -7.20
C GLN A 133 3.38 11.17 -7.03
N GLU A 134 3.45 12.22 -6.19
CA GLU A 134 4.68 12.89 -5.81
C GLU A 134 5.67 11.90 -5.17
N ARG A 135 5.19 11.10 -4.22
CA ARG A 135 6.04 10.11 -3.55
C ARG A 135 6.56 9.05 -4.51
N LEU A 136 5.73 8.58 -5.45
CA LEU A 136 6.13 7.63 -6.48
C LEU A 136 7.25 8.20 -7.37
N VAL A 137 7.09 9.44 -7.85
CA VAL A 137 8.11 10.13 -8.66
C VAL A 137 9.40 10.33 -7.88
N ALA A 138 9.31 10.82 -6.64
CA ALA A 138 10.48 11.07 -5.80
C ALA A 138 11.33 9.82 -5.52
N LEU A 139 10.72 8.63 -5.57
CA LEU A 139 11.40 7.34 -5.35
C LEU A 139 11.80 6.62 -6.65
N GLY A 140 11.67 7.27 -7.81
CA GLY A 140 12.01 6.68 -9.11
C GLY A 140 11.08 5.52 -9.50
N GLY A 141 9.84 5.51 -9.01
CA GLY A 141 8.91 4.42 -9.24
C GLY A 141 8.30 4.44 -10.64
N VAL A 142 8.19 5.62 -11.27
CA VAL A 142 7.69 5.74 -12.66
C VAL A 142 8.64 5.04 -13.63
N GLU A 143 9.95 5.18 -13.46
CA GLU A 143 10.99 4.55 -14.26
C GLU A 143 10.94 3.02 -14.14
N ARG A 144 10.78 2.51 -12.90
CA ARG A 144 10.64 1.07 -12.64
C ARG A 144 9.39 0.50 -13.31
N LEU A 145 8.25 1.19 -13.19
CA LEU A 145 7.01 0.79 -13.84
C LEU A 145 7.11 0.87 -15.36
N CYS A 146 7.84 1.85 -15.91
CA CYS A 146 8.09 1.96 -17.35
C CYS A 146 8.92 0.77 -17.87
N ALA A 147 10.03 0.44 -17.21
CA ALA A 147 10.87 -0.72 -17.56
C ALA A 147 10.06 -2.03 -17.53
N MET A 148 9.23 -2.19 -16.51
CA MET A 148 8.33 -3.33 -16.34
C MET A 148 7.26 -3.38 -17.44
N ALA A 149 6.61 -2.26 -17.77
CA ALA A 149 5.63 -2.18 -18.86
C ALA A 149 6.25 -2.51 -20.23
N LEU A 150 7.52 -2.14 -20.45
CA LEU A 150 8.26 -2.45 -21.66
C LEU A 150 8.76 -3.90 -21.71
N GLY A 151 8.71 -4.64 -20.60
CA GLY A 151 9.11 -6.05 -20.55
C GLY A 151 10.62 -6.24 -20.58
N ASP A 152 11.37 -5.35 -19.94
CA ASP A 152 12.84 -5.41 -19.91
C ASP A 152 13.40 -6.68 -19.24
N ARG A 153 12.59 -7.30 -18.38
CA ARG A 153 12.92 -8.58 -17.75
C ARG A 153 12.62 -9.73 -18.71
N ALA A 154 13.58 -10.65 -18.86
CA ALA A 154 13.35 -11.90 -19.58
C ALA A 154 12.17 -12.66 -18.94
N ALA A 155 11.23 -13.10 -19.78
CA ALA A 155 10.00 -13.80 -19.38
C ALA A 155 8.99 -12.97 -18.55
N GLU A 156 9.00 -11.63 -18.66
CA GLU A 156 7.93 -10.80 -18.07
C GLU A 156 6.56 -11.13 -18.70
N THR A 157 5.56 -11.43 -17.87
CA THR A 157 4.25 -11.89 -18.36
C THR A 157 3.37 -10.73 -18.83
N LYS A 158 2.42 -11.02 -19.72
CA LYS A 158 1.46 -10.01 -20.21
C LYS A 158 0.69 -9.33 -19.09
N ASP A 159 0.26 -10.09 -18.08
CA ASP A 159 -0.55 -9.55 -17.00
C ASP A 159 0.25 -8.62 -16.09
N VAL A 160 1.52 -8.97 -15.82
CA VAL A 160 2.44 -8.10 -15.09
C VAL A 160 2.65 -6.78 -15.83
N ARG A 161 2.93 -6.84 -17.13
CA ARG A 161 3.11 -5.64 -17.98
C ARG A 161 1.84 -4.80 -18.03
N ARG A 162 0.67 -5.41 -18.20
CA ARG A 162 -0.63 -4.71 -18.19
C ARG A 162 -0.89 -4.01 -16.87
N LYS A 163 -0.52 -4.62 -15.74
CA LYS A 163 -0.68 -3.99 -14.42
C LYS A 163 0.28 -2.83 -14.21
N ALA A 164 1.52 -2.93 -14.71
CA ALA A 164 2.44 -1.79 -14.74
C ALA A 164 1.87 -0.61 -15.57
N VAL A 165 1.26 -0.88 -16.73
CA VAL A 165 0.60 0.16 -17.55
C VAL A 165 -0.61 0.78 -16.84
N TYR A 166 -1.37 -0.02 -16.08
CA TYR A 166 -2.42 0.52 -15.20
C TYR A 166 -1.85 1.49 -14.17
N ALA A 167 -0.77 1.13 -13.48
CA ALA A 167 -0.13 1.99 -12.49
C ALA A 167 0.43 3.28 -13.11
N LEU A 168 1.06 3.20 -14.29
CA LEU A 168 1.52 4.37 -15.06
C LEU A 168 0.36 5.29 -15.44
N SER A 169 -0.78 4.73 -15.87
CA SER A 169 -1.98 5.51 -16.17
C SER A 169 -2.49 6.26 -14.92
N SER A 170 -2.54 5.59 -13.77
CA SER A 170 -2.93 6.24 -12.50
C SER A 170 -1.92 7.32 -12.09
N ALA A 171 -0.62 7.08 -12.30
CA ALA A 171 0.45 7.99 -11.91
C ALA A 171 0.48 9.28 -12.75
N CYS A 172 0.22 9.19 -14.07
CA CYS A 172 0.42 10.31 -15.00
C CYS A 172 -0.81 11.20 -15.18
N ARG A 173 -2.02 10.67 -15.02
CA ARG A 173 -3.24 11.47 -15.25
C ARG A 173 -3.33 12.61 -14.24
N ASN A 174 -3.51 13.82 -14.76
CA ASN A 174 -3.59 15.06 -14.00
C ASN A 174 -2.33 15.36 -13.15
N TYR A 175 -1.19 14.72 -13.43
CA TYR A 175 0.04 14.94 -12.69
C TYR A 175 1.26 15.01 -13.62
N GLN A 176 1.64 16.25 -13.97
CA GLN A 176 2.68 16.54 -14.94
C GLN A 176 4.05 15.93 -14.60
N PRO A 177 4.54 15.93 -13.35
CA PRO A 177 5.86 15.39 -13.05
C PRO A 177 6.00 13.90 -13.41
N ALA A 178 4.96 13.08 -13.19
CA ALA A 178 5.01 11.68 -13.60
C ALA A 178 4.94 11.52 -15.12
N MET A 179 4.12 12.34 -15.80
CA MET A 179 4.02 12.34 -17.26
C MET A 179 5.34 12.76 -17.93
N ASP A 180 6.04 13.75 -17.39
CA ASP A 180 7.35 14.18 -17.86
C ASP A 180 8.39 13.05 -17.73
N VAL A 181 8.44 12.39 -16.57
CA VAL A 181 9.35 11.24 -16.35
C VAL A 181 9.04 10.11 -17.32
N LEU A 182 7.77 9.72 -17.47
CA LEU A 182 7.37 8.66 -18.40
C LEU A 182 7.74 9.04 -19.86
N SER A 183 7.45 10.27 -20.28
CA SER A 183 7.75 10.72 -21.65
C SER A 183 9.25 10.71 -21.92
N SER A 184 10.06 11.16 -20.96
CA SER A 184 11.51 11.10 -21.02
C SER A 184 12.01 9.65 -21.14
N GLU A 185 11.50 8.73 -20.33
CA GLU A 185 11.90 7.31 -20.40
C GLU A 185 11.54 6.68 -21.75
N LEU A 186 10.36 6.97 -22.29
CA LEU A 186 9.97 6.46 -23.60
C LEU A 186 10.82 7.06 -24.74
N ALA A 187 11.11 8.36 -24.70
CA ALA A 187 11.97 9.02 -25.69
C ALA A 187 13.38 8.42 -25.72
N LYS A 188 13.98 8.18 -24.55
CA LYS A 188 15.30 7.51 -24.42
C LYS A 188 15.32 6.15 -25.11
N ARG A 189 14.25 5.36 -24.98
CA ARG A 189 14.13 4.02 -25.57
C ARG A 189 13.94 4.03 -27.07
N GLU A 190 13.34 5.08 -27.61
CA GLU A 190 13.15 5.28 -29.05
C GLU A 190 14.35 5.96 -29.73
N GLY A 191 15.41 6.29 -28.97
CA GLY A 191 16.57 7.01 -29.48
C GLY A 191 16.25 8.45 -29.89
N LYS A 192 15.14 9.01 -29.40
CA LYS A 192 14.72 10.39 -29.65
C LYS A 192 15.29 11.31 -28.58
N THR A 193 15.64 12.54 -28.97
CA THR A 193 16.04 13.60 -28.03
C THR A 193 14.83 14.01 -27.17
N ALA A 194 15.05 14.22 -25.86
CA ALA A 194 14.00 14.46 -24.86
C ALA A 194 13.04 15.63 -25.14
N GLU A 195 13.36 16.50 -26.10
CA GLU A 195 12.50 17.62 -26.54
C GLU A 195 11.30 17.19 -27.41
N THR A 196 11.19 15.91 -27.80
CA THR A 196 10.04 15.45 -28.59
C THR A 196 8.79 15.28 -27.73
N GLY A 197 8.03 16.37 -27.62
CA GLY A 197 6.60 16.37 -27.29
C GLY A 197 6.32 16.20 -25.80
N GLN A 198 6.41 17.31 -25.06
CA GLN A 198 5.93 17.37 -23.68
C GLN A 198 4.42 17.08 -23.68
N VAL A 199 4.02 15.94 -23.13
CA VAL A 199 2.62 15.52 -23.05
C VAL A 199 1.99 16.25 -21.88
N ASP A 200 0.97 17.07 -22.13
CA ASP A 200 0.19 17.70 -21.06
C ASP A 200 -0.64 16.64 -20.33
N ALA A 201 -0.33 16.44 -19.06
CA ALA A 201 -0.98 15.45 -18.18
C ALA A 201 -2.47 15.74 -17.93
N THR A 202 -2.94 16.96 -18.21
CA THR A 202 -4.36 17.35 -18.12
C THR A 202 -5.12 17.10 -19.42
N ASN A 203 -4.41 16.88 -20.54
CA ASN A 203 -5.00 16.49 -21.81
C ASN A 203 -5.18 14.96 -21.84
N MET A 204 -6.37 14.49 -21.46
CA MET A 204 -6.66 13.05 -21.38
C MET A 204 -6.49 12.32 -22.72
N ASP A 205 -6.80 12.95 -23.86
CA ASP A 205 -6.61 12.34 -25.17
C ASP A 205 -5.12 12.09 -25.45
N ALA A 206 -4.25 13.06 -25.11
CA ALA A 206 -2.81 12.92 -25.27
C ALA A 206 -2.22 11.86 -24.34
N VAL A 207 -2.66 11.82 -23.07
CA VAL A 207 -2.27 10.76 -22.12
C VAL A 207 -2.74 9.39 -22.62
N ASP A 208 -3.95 9.30 -23.15
CA ASP A 208 -4.51 8.06 -23.69
C ASP A 208 -3.71 7.51 -24.85
N VAL A 209 -3.17 8.35 -25.75
CA VAL A 209 -2.26 7.90 -26.83
C VAL A 209 -1.05 7.18 -26.25
N VAL A 210 -0.40 7.76 -25.24
CA VAL A 210 0.80 7.15 -24.62
C VAL A 210 0.45 5.84 -23.92
N ILE A 211 -0.58 5.86 -23.08
CA ILE A 211 -0.98 4.69 -22.28
C ILE A 211 -1.49 3.56 -23.18
N ASN A 212 -2.27 3.83 -24.21
CA ASN A 212 -2.76 2.81 -25.13
C ASN A 212 -1.62 2.20 -25.97
N GLY A 213 -0.64 3.01 -26.41
CA GLY A 213 0.56 2.49 -27.06
C GLY A 213 1.34 1.52 -26.17
N LEU A 214 1.43 1.78 -24.86
CA LEU A 214 2.02 0.84 -23.91
C LEU A 214 1.18 -0.43 -23.73
N ARG A 215 -0.16 -0.32 -23.69
CA ARG A 215 -1.07 -1.48 -23.62
C ARG A 215 -0.90 -2.39 -24.84
N GLU A 216 -0.82 -1.81 -26.04
CA GLU A 216 -0.62 -2.57 -27.28
C GLU A 216 0.72 -3.32 -27.26
N LYS A 217 1.82 -2.64 -26.88
CA LYS A 217 3.14 -3.27 -26.68
C LYS A 217 3.10 -4.39 -25.64
N ALA A 218 2.27 -4.25 -24.59
CA ALA A 218 2.08 -5.28 -23.57
C ALA A 218 1.33 -6.51 -24.09
N LEU A 219 0.38 -6.32 -25.01
CA LEU A 219 -0.40 -7.40 -25.64
C LEU A 219 0.39 -8.17 -26.71
N SER A 220 1.30 -7.48 -27.40
CA SER A 220 2.02 -8.01 -28.57
C SER A 220 3.28 -8.82 -28.26
N ALA A 221 3.77 -8.83 -27.01
CA ALA A 221 4.83 -9.77 -26.61
C ALA A 221 4.28 -11.18 -26.35
#